data_AF-A0A084IJG4-F1
#
_entry.id   AF-A0A084IJG4-F1
#
_cell.length_a   1.000
_cell.length_b   1.000
_cell.length_c   1.000
_cell.angle_alpha   90.00
_cell.angle_beta   90.00
_cell.angle_gamma   90.00
#
_symmetry.space_group_name_H-M   'P 1'
#
loop_
_entity.id
_entity.type
_entity.pdbx_description
1 polymer ?
#
loop_
_entity_poly.entity_id
_entity_poly.type
_entity_poly.pdbx_seq_one_letter_code
_entity_poly.pdbx_strand_id
1 'polypeptide(L)'
;MPSTAYSDTHGGDIRTVKQCPPFVDAMTHGFVFTLPCDVRVHNGMFSWDWDLPQPAARMHPRAPLSFHVPAQVEGTPFHADDRVVVKFNSFWTVELPDGWSLFAMPTANRQDLPFQALSGLVDADRYHDVGILFPAIWTQPDFEGVLARGTPVVQCFPVQREPLEYVFEAFDADETAAYDALGRRLLDDKGIYRKQYRAPRLRPSGK
;
A
#
# COMPACT_ATOMS: atom_id res chain seq x y z
N MET A 1 8.56 -6.12 -17.43
CA MET A 1 7.40 -5.52 -18.14
C MET A 1 7.86 -4.67 -19.32
N PRO A 2 7.36 -4.91 -20.55
CA PRO A 2 7.67 -4.10 -21.73
C PRO A 2 6.98 -2.73 -21.68
N SER A 3 7.46 -1.77 -22.46
CA SER A 3 6.87 -0.41 -22.55
C SER A 3 5.63 -0.36 -23.45
N THR A 4 5.54 -1.25 -24.43
CA THR A 4 4.41 -1.38 -25.37
C THR A 4 4.04 -2.85 -25.54
N ALA A 5 2.82 -3.10 -26.01
CA ALA A 5 2.32 -4.42 -26.39
C ALA A 5 1.29 -4.29 -27.51
N TYR A 6 1.21 -5.27 -28.40
CA TYR A 6 0.26 -5.30 -29.51
C TYR A 6 -1.18 -5.43 -28.99
N SER A 7 -2.10 -4.66 -29.55
CA SER A 7 -3.54 -4.76 -29.30
C SER A 7 -4.28 -5.06 -30.60
N ASP A 8 -4.97 -6.19 -30.64
CA ASP A 8 -5.85 -6.56 -31.75
C ASP A 8 -6.94 -5.50 -31.96
N THR A 9 -7.54 -5.00 -30.87
CA THR A 9 -8.57 -3.96 -30.90
C THR A 9 -8.11 -2.66 -31.55
N HIS A 10 -6.83 -2.31 -31.41
CA HIS A 10 -6.27 -1.07 -31.98
C HIS A 10 -5.46 -1.32 -33.25
N GLY A 11 -5.31 -2.58 -33.69
CA GLY A 11 -4.52 -2.97 -34.85
C GLY A 11 -3.04 -2.58 -34.76
N GLY A 12 -2.47 -2.50 -33.55
CA GLY A 12 -1.11 -2.00 -33.36
C GLY A 12 -0.63 -1.97 -31.91
N ASP A 13 0.63 -1.56 -31.73
CA ASP A 13 1.26 -1.45 -30.41
C ASP A 13 0.70 -0.29 -29.59
N ILE A 14 0.21 -0.62 -28.40
CA ILE A 14 -0.25 0.34 -27.40
C ILE A 14 0.71 0.40 -26.21
N ARG A 15 0.67 1.50 -25.45
CA ARG A 15 1.48 1.66 -24.25
C ARG A 15 0.95 0.76 -23.14
N THR A 16 1.86 0.10 -22.42
CA THR A 16 1.49 -0.69 -21.23
C THR A 16 1.39 0.20 -19.99
N VAL A 17 0.88 -0.37 -18.90
CA VAL A 17 0.80 0.27 -17.59
C VAL A 17 2.17 0.74 -17.05
N LYS A 18 3.29 0.20 -17.56
CA LYS A 18 4.64 0.70 -17.27
C LYS A 18 4.80 2.19 -17.57
N GLN A 19 4.05 2.71 -18.53
CA GLN A 19 4.08 4.13 -18.90
C GLN A 19 2.96 4.96 -18.26
N CYS A 20 2.09 4.35 -17.44
CA CYS A 20 0.99 5.03 -16.77
C CYS A 20 1.52 5.78 -15.53
N PRO A 21 1.60 7.13 -15.54
CA PRO A 21 2.17 7.85 -14.42
C PRO A 21 1.40 7.66 -13.10
N PRO A 22 0.04 7.67 -13.06
CA PRO A 22 -0.69 7.37 -11.83
C PRO A 22 -0.35 6.02 -11.20
N PHE A 23 -0.13 4.97 -12.02
CA PHE A 23 0.24 3.64 -11.54
C PHE A 23 1.61 3.65 -10.85
N VAL A 24 2.62 4.21 -11.51
CA VAL A 24 3.99 4.29 -10.97
C VAL A 24 4.04 5.23 -9.77
N ASP A 25 3.30 6.34 -9.80
CA ASP A 25 3.21 7.28 -8.69
C ASP A 25 2.61 6.63 -7.46
N ALA A 26 1.52 5.86 -7.61
CA ALA A 26 0.94 5.09 -6.52
C ALA A 26 1.94 4.10 -5.92
N MET A 27 2.68 3.35 -6.74
CA MET A 27 3.69 2.39 -6.26
C MET A 27 4.90 3.04 -5.55
N THR A 28 5.14 4.33 -5.79
CA THR A 28 6.31 5.04 -5.27
C THR A 28 5.95 6.13 -4.26
N HIS A 29 4.67 6.25 -3.90
CA HIS A 29 4.19 7.23 -2.94
C HIS A 29 4.38 6.75 -1.50
N GLY A 30 4.63 7.68 -0.59
CA GLY A 30 4.82 7.35 0.83
C GLY A 30 6.06 6.49 1.07
N PHE A 31 5.96 5.57 2.02
CA PHE A 31 7.02 4.64 2.40
C PHE A 31 6.43 3.26 2.67
N VAL A 32 7.30 2.25 2.78
CA VAL A 32 6.87 0.85 2.91
C VAL A 32 7.51 0.24 4.15
N PHE A 33 6.70 -0.38 5.00
CA PHE A 33 7.20 -1.27 6.04
C PHE A 33 7.54 -2.62 5.43
N THR A 34 8.70 -3.15 5.79
CA THR A 34 9.19 -4.42 5.28
C THR A 34 9.46 -5.40 6.42
N LEU A 35 9.46 -6.69 6.13
CA LEU A 35 9.87 -7.72 7.09
C LEU A 35 11.29 -7.47 7.61
N PRO A 36 11.50 -7.51 8.95
CA PRO A 36 12.79 -7.24 9.56
C PRO A 36 13.77 -8.43 9.47
N CYS A 37 13.26 -9.62 9.20
CA CYS A 37 14.01 -10.88 9.05
C CYS A 37 13.30 -11.81 8.07
N ASP A 38 13.94 -12.91 7.71
CA ASP A 38 13.31 -13.98 6.94
C ASP A 38 12.22 -14.67 7.79
N VAL A 39 11.10 -15.02 7.16
CA VAL A 39 10.03 -15.82 7.77
C VAL A 39 9.80 -17.05 6.89
N ARG A 40 10.05 -18.23 7.44
CA ARG A 40 9.81 -19.51 6.79
C ARG A 40 8.42 -20.02 7.13
N VAL A 41 7.68 -20.42 6.11
CA VAL A 41 6.38 -21.07 6.21
C VAL A 41 6.55 -22.52 5.77
N HIS A 42 6.18 -23.45 6.65
CA HIS A 42 6.19 -24.88 6.36
C HIS A 42 5.10 -25.61 7.13
N ASN A 43 4.27 -26.40 6.42
CA ASN A 43 3.10 -27.11 6.92
C ASN A 43 2.18 -26.21 7.77
N GLY A 44 1.88 -25.01 7.27
CA GLY A 44 1.07 -24.01 7.97
C GLY A 44 1.72 -23.37 9.20
N MET A 45 2.98 -23.70 9.50
CA MET A 45 3.73 -23.14 10.63
C MET A 45 4.70 -22.06 10.18
N PHE A 46 4.75 -20.98 10.95
CA PHE A 46 5.63 -19.84 10.72
C PHE A 46 6.83 -19.92 11.67
N SER A 47 8.03 -19.80 11.13
CA SER A 47 9.28 -19.82 11.88
C SER A 47 10.25 -18.76 11.36
N TRP A 48 11.12 -18.27 12.23
CA TRP A 48 12.16 -17.31 11.88
C TRP A 48 13.38 -17.59 12.75
N ASP A 49 14.56 -17.36 12.18
CA ASP A 49 15.80 -17.29 12.93
C ASP A 49 16.29 -15.86 12.82
N TRP A 50 16.20 -15.14 13.93
CA TRP A 50 16.57 -13.74 13.97
C TRP A 50 17.33 -13.44 15.24
N ASP A 51 18.63 -13.19 15.08
CA ASP A 51 19.50 -12.65 16.12
C ASP A 51 19.18 -11.17 16.36
N LEU A 52 18.03 -10.94 17.01
CA LEU A 52 17.58 -9.61 17.40
C LEU A 52 18.35 -9.19 18.66
N PRO A 53 19.14 -8.09 18.61
CA PRO A 53 19.78 -7.54 19.80
C PRO A 53 18.73 -7.22 20.86
N GLN A 54 19.10 -7.31 22.14
CA GLN A 54 18.20 -7.00 23.24
C GLN A 54 17.59 -5.59 23.04
N PRO A 55 16.26 -5.47 22.87
CA PRO A 55 15.65 -4.17 22.66
C PRO A 55 15.79 -3.30 23.91
N ALA A 56 16.03 -2.00 23.71
CA ALA A 56 16.15 -1.04 24.80
C ALA A 56 14.86 -0.96 25.64
N ALA A 57 13.70 -1.10 25.00
CA ALA A 57 12.40 -1.11 25.65
C ALA A 57 11.92 -2.55 25.90
N ARG A 58 11.47 -2.84 27.13
CA ARG A 58 10.97 -4.18 27.51
C ARG A 58 9.76 -4.64 26.69
N MET A 59 8.92 -3.70 26.26
CA MET A 59 7.69 -3.97 25.49
C MET A 59 7.92 -4.03 23.98
N HIS A 60 9.16 -3.87 23.51
CA HIS A 60 9.46 -3.95 22.08
C HIS A 60 9.14 -5.36 21.55
N PRO A 61 8.50 -5.50 20.38
CA PRO A 61 8.24 -6.81 19.79
C PRO A 61 9.55 -7.60 19.61
N ARG A 62 9.45 -8.93 19.75
CA ARG A 62 10.54 -9.90 19.55
C ARG A 62 10.28 -10.87 18.40
N ALA A 63 9.10 -10.79 17.80
CA ALA A 63 8.69 -11.61 16.68
C ALA A 63 8.33 -10.69 15.50
N PRO A 64 8.60 -11.08 14.24
CA PRO A 64 8.22 -10.29 13.07
C PRO A 64 6.69 -10.25 12.87
N LEU A 65 5.98 -11.26 13.39
CA LEU A 65 4.54 -11.36 13.30
C LEU A 65 3.94 -12.01 14.55
N SER A 66 2.64 -11.82 14.73
CA SER A 66 1.80 -12.48 15.73
C SER A 66 0.48 -12.92 15.11
N PHE A 67 -0.31 -13.76 15.80
CA PHE A 67 -1.57 -14.30 15.28
C PHE A 67 -2.77 -13.73 16.04
N HIS A 68 -3.89 -13.56 15.34
CA HIS A 68 -5.18 -13.34 15.98
C HIS A 68 -5.79 -14.67 16.42
N VAL A 69 -6.62 -14.63 17.47
CA VAL A 69 -7.64 -15.68 17.66
C VAL A 69 -8.77 -15.46 16.64
N PRO A 70 -9.32 -16.50 16.00
CA PRO A 70 -10.36 -16.36 14.97
C PRO A 70 -11.55 -15.49 15.38
N ALA A 71 -11.91 -15.50 16.67
CA ALA A 71 -13.01 -14.69 17.23
C ALA A 71 -12.87 -13.17 17.01
N GLN A 72 -11.66 -12.64 16.77
CA GLN A 72 -11.48 -11.19 16.58
C GLN A 72 -11.97 -10.66 15.23
N VAL A 73 -12.22 -11.54 14.26
CA VAL A 73 -12.78 -11.16 12.95
C VAL A 73 -14.16 -11.75 12.70
N GLU A 74 -14.76 -12.44 13.68
CA GLU A 74 -16.08 -13.05 13.58
C GLU A 74 -17.15 -12.05 13.14
N GLY A 75 -17.99 -12.47 12.18
CA GLY A 75 -19.04 -11.62 11.60
C GLY A 75 -18.56 -10.56 10.60
N THR A 76 -17.25 -10.47 10.32
CA THR A 76 -16.71 -9.59 9.27
C THR A 76 -16.52 -10.35 7.94
N PRO A 77 -16.41 -9.67 6.78
CA PRO A 77 -16.05 -10.30 5.50
C PRO A 77 -14.68 -10.99 5.49
N PHE A 78 -13.89 -10.81 6.56
CA PHE A 78 -12.57 -11.42 6.73
C PHE A 78 -12.61 -12.72 7.54
N HIS A 79 -13.75 -13.06 8.13
CA HIS A 79 -13.97 -14.34 8.77
C HIS A 79 -14.21 -15.43 7.72
N ALA A 80 -13.32 -16.41 7.65
CA ALA A 80 -13.55 -17.67 6.96
C ALA A 80 -12.82 -18.78 7.71
N ASP A 81 -13.39 -19.99 7.69
CA ASP A 81 -12.87 -21.14 8.46
C ASP A 81 -11.44 -21.55 8.03
N ASP A 82 -11.02 -21.16 6.82
CA ASP A 82 -9.72 -21.46 6.22
C ASP A 82 -8.75 -20.26 6.21
N ARG A 83 -9.10 -19.12 6.83
CA ARG A 83 -8.29 -17.90 6.80
C ARG A 83 -7.62 -17.60 8.13
N VAL A 84 -6.29 -17.45 8.07
CA VAL A 84 -5.49 -16.97 9.20
C VAL A 84 -5.30 -15.47 9.07
N VAL A 85 -5.58 -14.74 10.15
CA VAL A 85 -5.22 -13.32 10.24
C VAL A 85 -3.91 -13.19 11.01
N VAL A 86 -2.88 -12.75 10.29
CA VAL A 86 -1.56 -12.45 10.86
C VAL A 86 -1.46 -10.95 11.15
N LYS A 87 -0.70 -10.57 12.17
CA LYS A 87 -0.32 -9.19 12.42
C LYS A 87 1.18 -9.08 12.26
N PHE A 88 1.65 -8.26 11.33
CA PHE A 88 3.05 -7.92 11.26
C PHE A 88 3.37 -6.87 12.31
N ASN A 89 4.37 -7.15 13.14
CA ASN A 89 4.80 -6.24 14.19
C ASN A 89 5.75 -5.19 13.60
N SER A 90 5.46 -3.91 13.79
CA SER A 90 6.42 -2.85 13.45
C SER A 90 7.55 -2.78 14.47
N PHE A 91 8.77 -2.64 13.97
CA PHE A 91 9.98 -2.37 14.75
C PHE A 91 10.34 -0.87 14.73
N TRP A 92 9.43 -0.04 14.22
CA TRP A 92 9.55 1.41 14.17
C TRP A 92 8.32 2.06 14.77
N THR A 93 8.54 3.19 15.43
CA THR A 93 7.53 4.19 15.72
C THR A 93 7.38 5.14 14.54
N VAL A 94 6.21 5.76 14.41
CA VAL A 94 5.94 6.79 13.40
C VAL A 94 5.29 7.96 14.11
N GLU A 95 5.90 9.13 14.00
CA GLU A 95 5.36 10.39 14.51
C GLU A 95 5.00 11.28 13.31
N LEU A 96 3.82 11.91 13.35
CA LEU A 96 3.35 12.86 12.34
C LEU A 96 3.04 14.22 12.98
N PRO A 97 3.01 15.31 12.20
CA PRO A 97 2.57 16.60 12.70
C PRO A 97 1.12 16.57 13.20
N ASP A 98 0.78 17.48 14.13
CA ASP A 98 -0.58 17.62 14.65
C ASP A 98 -1.63 17.73 13.53
N GLY A 99 -2.73 17.01 13.67
CA GLY A 99 -3.80 17.00 12.67
C GLY A 99 -3.64 15.98 11.53
N TRP A 100 -2.58 15.17 11.54
CA TRP A 100 -2.32 14.15 10.51
C TRP A 100 -2.48 12.72 11.05
N SER A 101 -2.96 11.84 10.16
CA SER A 101 -3.02 10.40 10.39
C SER A 101 -2.12 9.67 9.40
N LEU A 102 -1.61 8.51 9.78
CA LEU A 102 -0.94 7.57 8.89
C LEU A 102 -1.99 6.64 8.28
N PHE A 103 -2.13 6.67 6.96
CA PHE A 103 -2.91 5.67 6.24
C PHE A 103 -1.99 4.54 5.79
N ALA A 104 -2.24 3.33 6.28
CA ALA A 104 -1.57 2.11 5.87
C ALA A 104 -2.49 1.30 4.96
N MET A 105 -1.95 0.76 3.86
CA MET A 105 -2.69 -0.03 2.89
C MET A 105 -1.83 -1.15 2.30
N PRO A 106 -2.43 -2.16 1.61
CA PRO A 106 -1.68 -3.04 0.72
C PRO A 106 -0.74 -2.26 -0.18
N THR A 107 0.46 -2.80 -0.40
CA THR A 107 1.41 -2.21 -1.35
C THR A 107 0.75 -2.09 -2.73
N ALA A 108 0.66 -0.86 -3.23
CA ALA A 108 -0.11 -0.55 -4.43
C ALA A 108 0.35 -1.39 -5.62
N ASN A 109 -0.61 -1.97 -6.35
CA ASN A 109 -0.37 -2.76 -7.55
C ASN A 109 0.58 -3.96 -7.38
N ARG A 110 0.68 -4.50 -6.15
CA ARG A 110 1.45 -5.69 -5.84
C ARG A 110 0.52 -6.82 -5.39
N GLN A 111 0.62 -7.97 -6.05
CA GLN A 111 -0.31 -9.10 -5.87
C GLN A 111 0.42 -10.46 -5.76
N ASP A 112 1.75 -10.46 -5.64
CA ASP A 112 2.61 -11.64 -5.62
C ASP A 112 2.86 -12.21 -4.21
N LEU A 113 2.24 -11.64 -3.17
CA LEU A 113 2.45 -12.03 -1.78
C LEU A 113 1.38 -13.05 -1.33
N PRO A 114 1.71 -14.00 -0.42
CA PRO A 114 0.76 -14.98 0.10
C PRO A 114 -0.18 -14.40 1.17
N PHE A 115 -0.18 -13.08 1.32
CA PHE A 115 -1.05 -12.35 2.22
C PHE A 115 -1.50 -11.04 1.59
N GLN A 116 -2.61 -10.52 2.10
CA GLN A 116 -3.12 -9.20 1.79
C GLN A 116 -3.24 -8.40 3.08
N ALA A 117 -2.46 -7.33 3.21
CA ALA A 117 -2.59 -6.41 4.33
C ALA A 117 -3.99 -5.78 4.37
N LEU A 118 -4.45 -5.43 5.58
CA LEU A 118 -5.67 -4.66 5.75
C LEU A 118 -5.34 -3.18 5.77
N SER A 119 -6.19 -2.38 5.13
CA SER A 119 -6.06 -0.93 5.22
C SER A 119 -6.49 -0.44 6.60
N GLY A 120 -5.75 0.53 7.12
CA GLY A 120 -6.01 1.11 8.43
C GLY A 120 -5.56 2.56 8.51
N LEU A 121 -6.18 3.31 9.40
CA LEU A 121 -5.84 4.70 9.70
C LEU A 121 -5.38 4.78 11.16
N VAL A 122 -4.22 5.39 11.39
CA VAL A 122 -3.65 5.57 12.73
C VAL A 122 -3.35 7.05 12.94
N ASP A 123 -3.87 7.62 14.01
CA ASP A 123 -3.58 9.00 14.42
C ASP A 123 -2.16 9.10 15.00
N ALA A 124 -1.16 9.01 14.13
CA ALA A 124 0.26 8.95 14.47
C ALA A 124 0.84 10.29 14.98
N ASP A 125 0.04 11.35 14.99
CA ASP A 125 0.31 12.56 15.75
C ASP A 125 0.09 12.36 17.26
N ARG A 126 -0.75 11.39 17.64
CA ARG A 126 -1.13 11.09 19.04
C ARG A 126 -0.75 9.68 19.51
N TYR A 127 -0.58 8.75 18.57
CA TYR A 127 -0.23 7.35 18.82
C TYR A 127 1.10 7.02 18.12
N HIS A 128 2.20 7.48 18.71
CA HIS A 128 3.55 7.32 18.13
C HIS A 128 4.56 6.66 19.07
N ASP A 129 4.29 6.53 20.37
CA ASP A 129 5.26 6.00 21.34
C ASP A 129 5.49 4.47 21.23
N VAL A 130 4.69 3.77 20.43
CA VAL A 130 4.75 2.32 20.26
C VAL A 130 4.59 1.93 18.78
N GLY A 131 5.18 0.80 18.41
CA GLY A 131 5.09 0.27 17.05
C GLY A 131 3.64 -0.09 16.67
N ILE A 132 3.25 0.32 15.46
CA ILE A 132 1.96 -0.03 14.87
C ILE A 132 1.96 -1.51 14.47
N LEU A 133 0.83 -2.19 14.67
CA LEU A 133 0.63 -3.55 14.17
C LEU A 133 -0.15 -3.50 12.86
N PHE A 134 0.27 -4.29 11.88
CA PHE A 134 -0.35 -4.31 10.56
C PHE A 134 -1.03 -5.67 10.33
N PRO A 135 -2.36 -5.76 10.51
CA PRO A 135 -3.11 -6.97 10.21
C PRO A 135 -3.06 -7.29 8.71
N ALA A 136 -3.00 -8.58 8.39
CA ALA A 136 -3.10 -9.10 7.05
C ALA A 136 -3.84 -10.43 7.04
N ILE A 137 -4.59 -10.66 5.97
CA ILE A 137 -5.22 -11.95 5.69
C ILE A 137 -4.20 -12.81 4.97
N TRP A 138 -3.94 -14.00 5.47
CA TRP A 138 -3.20 -15.01 4.74
C TRP A 138 -4.10 -15.56 3.62
N THR A 139 -3.73 -15.33 2.37
CA THR A 139 -4.57 -15.63 1.19
C THR A 139 -4.17 -16.90 0.47
N GLN A 140 -2.98 -17.44 0.77
CA GLN A 140 -2.46 -18.68 0.19
C GLN A 140 -2.18 -19.71 1.29
N PRO A 141 -3.21 -20.44 1.77
CA PRO A 141 -3.06 -21.38 2.90
C PRO A 141 -2.01 -22.47 2.66
N ASP A 142 -1.80 -22.86 1.41
CA ASP A 142 -0.83 -23.88 0.99
C ASP A 142 0.58 -23.33 0.68
N PHE A 143 0.85 -22.06 1.01
CA PHE A 143 2.16 -21.46 0.74
C PHE A 143 3.26 -22.16 1.55
N GLU A 144 4.26 -22.67 0.83
CA GLU A 144 5.46 -23.32 1.34
C GLU A 144 6.69 -22.55 0.86
N GLY A 145 7.47 -21.97 1.76
CA GLY A 145 8.62 -21.17 1.34
C GLY A 145 9.15 -20.18 2.36
N VAL A 146 9.86 -19.18 1.88
CA VAL A 146 10.47 -18.11 2.69
C VAL A 146 10.00 -16.75 2.20
N LEU A 147 9.41 -15.98 3.10
CA LEU A 147 9.28 -14.53 2.94
C LEU A 147 10.60 -13.89 3.35
N ALA A 148 11.36 -13.40 2.37
CA ALA A 148 12.68 -12.84 2.63
C ALA A 148 12.60 -11.54 3.45
N ARG A 149 13.64 -11.24 4.23
CA ARG A 149 13.89 -9.93 4.83
C ARG A 149 13.77 -8.85 3.75
N GLY A 150 13.09 -7.76 4.08
CA GLY A 150 12.81 -6.70 3.11
C GLY A 150 11.55 -6.95 2.25
N THR A 151 10.88 -8.09 2.39
CA THR A 151 9.54 -8.29 1.79
C THR A 151 8.61 -7.18 2.27
N PRO A 152 7.96 -6.43 1.38
CA PRO A 152 7.09 -5.35 1.81
C PRO A 152 5.79 -5.88 2.39
N VAL A 153 5.32 -5.22 3.43
CA VAL A 153 4.16 -5.62 4.21
C VAL A 153 2.99 -4.66 3.96
N VAL A 154 3.22 -3.37 4.23
CA VAL A 154 2.24 -2.29 4.01
C VAL A 154 2.93 -1.08 3.42
N GLN A 155 2.17 -0.36 2.59
CA GLN A 155 2.54 0.96 2.12
C GLN A 155 1.80 2.00 2.94
N CYS A 156 2.52 2.99 3.43
CA CYS A 156 2.01 4.01 4.33
C CYS A 156 2.26 5.41 3.78
N PHE A 157 1.30 6.31 3.98
CA PHE A 157 1.46 7.72 3.67
C PHE A 157 0.65 8.59 4.65
N PRO A 158 1.13 9.81 4.94
CA PRO A 158 0.41 10.73 5.80
C PRO A 158 -0.82 11.31 5.07
N VAL A 159 -1.92 11.45 5.80
CA VAL A 159 -3.17 12.09 5.35
C VAL A 159 -3.61 13.15 6.35
N GLN A 160 -4.06 14.30 5.86
CA GLN A 160 -4.62 15.35 6.72
C GLN A 160 -6.02 14.93 7.17
N ARG A 161 -6.37 15.22 8.43
CA ARG A 161 -7.73 15.03 8.95
C ARG A 161 -8.68 16.19 8.64
N GLU A 162 -8.19 17.26 8.03
CA GLU A 162 -9.02 18.39 7.61
C GLU A 162 -10.09 17.90 6.61
N PRO A 163 -11.40 18.02 6.93
CA PRO A 163 -12.45 17.59 6.03
C PRO A 163 -12.56 18.55 4.85
N LEU A 164 -12.75 17.99 3.65
CA LEU A 164 -13.10 18.77 2.47
C LEU A 164 -14.62 18.93 2.38
N GLU A 165 -15.07 20.12 2.00
CA GLU A 165 -16.44 20.34 1.57
C GLU A 165 -16.59 19.89 0.11
N TYR A 166 -17.61 19.08 -0.16
CA TYR A 166 -17.87 18.54 -1.50
C TYR A 166 -19.07 19.26 -2.11
N VAL A 167 -18.89 19.76 -3.34
CA VAL A 167 -19.97 20.29 -4.18
C VAL A 167 -20.26 19.27 -5.28
N PHE A 168 -21.54 18.94 -5.45
CA PHE A 168 -22.01 18.02 -6.48
C PHE A 168 -23.02 18.75 -7.36
N GLU A 169 -22.64 19.01 -8.61
CA GLU A 169 -23.47 19.71 -9.58
C GLU A 169 -23.31 19.11 -10.99
N ALA A 170 -24.28 19.42 -11.86
CA ALA A 170 -24.16 19.09 -13.27
C ALA A 170 -23.28 20.14 -13.95
N PHE A 171 -22.53 19.72 -14.97
CA PHE A 171 -21.71 20.65 -15.74
C PHE A 171 -22.54 21.76 -16.35
N ASP A 172 -22.07 22.99 -16.20
CA ASP A 172 -22.57 24.10 -17.01
C ASP A 172 -22.01 24.04 -18.44
N ALA A 173 -22.34 25.05 -19.26
CA ALA A 173 -21.90 25.11 -20.65
C ALA A 173 -20.38 25.24 -20.79
N ASP A 174 -19.73 25.97 -19.89
CA ASP A 174 -18.29 26.22 -19.93
C ASP A 174 -17.51 24.98 -19.47
N GLU A 175 -17.98 24.32 -18.42
CA GLU A 175 -17.43 23.06 -17.92
C GLU A 175 -17.57 21.93 -18.95
N THR A 176 -18.72 21.85 -19.62
CA THR A 176 -18.93 20.90 -20.73
C THR A 176 -17.94 21.16 -21.87
N ALA A 177 -17.79 22.41 -22.29
CA ALA A 177 -16.84 22.77 -23.34
C ALA A 177 -15.38 22.46 -22.95
N ALA A 178 -15.01 22.70 -21.69
CA ALA A 178 -13.68 22.39 -21.16
C ALA A 178 -13.41 20.87 -21.11
N TYR A 179 -14.40 20.08 -20.67
CA TYR A 179 -14.32 18.63 -20.68
C TYR A 179 -14.09 18.09 -22.09
N ASP A 180 -14.89 18.52 -23.06
CA ASP A 180 -14.78 18.08 -24.46
C ASP A 180 -13.44 18.50 -25.09
N ALA A 181 -12.96 19.71 -24.77
CA ALA A 181 -11.68 20.19 -25.25
C ALA A 181 -10.52 19.35 -24.70
N LEU A 182 -10.53 19.03 -23.39
CA LEU A 182 -9.50 18.20 -22.78
C LEU A 182 -9.58 16.74 -23.26
N GLY A 183 -10.79 16.19 -23.39
CA GLY A 183 -11.04 14.85 -23.91
C GLY A 183 -10.45 14.66 -25.31
N ARG A 184 -10.73 15.59 -26.23
CA ARG A 184 -10.13 15.59 -27.58
C ARG A 184 -8.61 15.63 -27.54
N ARG A 185 -8.05 16.55 -26.75
CA ARG A 185 -6.59 16.68 -26.61
C ARG A 185 -5.95 15.40 -26.07
N LEU A 186 -6.58 14.71 -25.12
CA LEU A 186 -6.07 13.45 -24.57
C LEU A 186 -6.05 12.31 -25.60
N LEU A 187 -6.97 12.32 -26.57
CA LEU A 187 -7.00 11.37 -27.69
C LEU A 187 -5.94 11.71 -28.75
N ASP A 188 -5.79 12.99 -29.08
CA ASP A 188 -4.89 13.43 -30.16
C ASP A 188 -3.41 13.37 -29.76
N ASP A 189 -3.08 13.73 -28.51
CA ASP A 189 -1.70 13.90 -28.07
C ASP A 189 -1.25 12.88 -27.01
N LYS A 190 -0.11 12.24 -27.28
CA LYS A 190 0.47 11.27 -26.35
C LYS A 190 1.04 11.94 -25.09
N GLY A 191 0.49 11.52 -23.95
CA GLY A 191 1.07 11.77 -22.63
C GLY A 191 0.82 13.16 -22.08
N ILE A 192 -0.26 13.83 -22.51
CA ILE A 192 -0.66 15.16 -22.00
C ILE A 192 -0.67 15.19 -20.48
N TYR A 193 -1.31 14.22 -19.80
CA TYR A 193 -1.33 14.17 -18.34
C TYR A 193 0.07 14.29 -17.74
N ARG A 194 1.02 13.47 -18.21
CA ARG A 194 2.41 13.47 -17.72
C ARG A 194 3.09 14.83 -17.94
N LYS A 195 2.86 15.46 -19.09
CA LYS A 195 3.59 16.65 -19.53
C LYS A 195 3.05 17.94 -18.91
N GLN A 196 1.73 18.03 -18.71
CA GLN A 196 1.06 19.29 -18.38
C GLN A 196 0.32 19.28 -17.03
N TYR A 197 -0.13 18.12 -16.56
CA TYR A 197 -1.02 18.02 -15.39
C TYR A 197 -0.40 17.30 -14.20
N ARG A 198 0.55 16.39 -14.44
CA ARG A 198 1.22 15.65 -13.37
C ARG A 198 2.11 16.61 -12.58
N ALA A 199 1.75 16.82 -11.32
CA ALA A 199 2.58 17.57 -10.39
C ALA A 199 4.00 16.96 -10.28
N PRO A 200 5.05 17.79 -10.16
CA PRO A 200 6.40 17.31 -9.89
C PRO A 200 6.44 16.44 -8.64
N ARG A 201 7.13 15.30 -8.70
CA ARG A 201 7.37 14.46 -7.53
C ARG A 201 8.65 14.91 -6.85
N LEU A 202 8.52 15.63 -5.75
CA LEU A 202 9.66 16.01 -4.91
C LEU A 202 10.26 14.72 -4.34
N ARG A 203 11.53 14.47 -4.66
CA ARG A 203 12.32 13.49 -3.91
C ARG A 203 12.91 14.25 -2.72
N PRO A 204 12.79 13.75 -1.49
CA PRO A 204 13.60 14.28 -0.40
C PRO A 204 15.05 14.28 -0.87
N SER A 205 15.73 15.43 -0.76
CA SER A 205 17.17 15.49 -0.98
C SER A 205 17.79 14.47 -0.03
N GLY A 206 18.41 13.43 -0.59
CA GLY A 206 19.05 12.39 0.20
C GLY A 206 20.05 13.02 1.17
N LYS A 207 19.88 12.72 2.46
CA LYS A 207 20.96 12.75 3.44
C LYS A 207 21.15 11.32 3.92
#